data_AF-A0A543J765-F1
#
_entry.id   AF-A0A543J765-F1
#
_cell.length_a   1.000
_cell.length_b   1.000
_cell.length_c   1.000
_cell.angle_alpha   90.00
_cell.angle_beta   90.00
_cell.angle_gamma   90.00
#
_symmetry.space_group_name_H-M   'P 1'
#
loop_
_entity.id
_entity.type
_entity.pdbx_description
1 polymer ?
#
loop_
_entity_poly.entity_id
_entity_poly.type
_entity_poly.pdbx_seq_one_letter_code
_entity_poly.pdbx_strand_id
1 'polypeptide(L)'
;MSGLERRYRRLLSWYPRDHRERHGEEMLVVLMSGARDRSRPTPRESLDLVWGAVRLHLRRVVAADGGVDPRDVLAIVALLGPVALLTGATNGVHEIGWWVRADALAQMPWLEQFPDAPVWVLWGVVAVLVLRGLRRTAASFAWSAVAVCVLLAAFVPFQRWWIGMDSGWLLTGLLTAVALTWSPGPARGRALVGGRGIVVMAVTVVVAGVVGVLGHNQPVAELLRLALLVGGTLAACGSGSRIGRRAALILLLPSVTALLGLAQWSVLGRIPVAAEVAVFYGLPVVVLLALGGLPRRIRRAGSRHR
;
A
#
# COMPACT_ATOMS: atom_id res chain seq x y z
N MET A 1 -0.03 -8.12 -45.52
CA MET A 1 0.37 -7.92 -44.11
C MET A 1 1.04 -9.17 -43.57
N SER A 2 2.27 -9.06 -43.07
CA SER A 2 2.99 -10.20 -42.50
C SER A 2 2.32 -10.67 -41.19
N GLY A 3 2.52 -11.94 -40.81
CA GLY A 3 2.04 -12.45 -39.53
C GLY A 3 2.62 -11.71 -38.32
N LEU A 4 3.85 -11.20 -38.45
CA LEU A 4 4.55 -10.41 -37.44
C LEU A 4 3.89 -9.04 -37.23
N GLU A 5 3.60 -8.31 -38.31
CA GLU A 5 2.98 -6.99 -38.26
C GLU A 5 1.64 -7.03 -37.51
N ARG A 6 0.81 -8.05 -37.78
CA ARG A 6 -0.46 -8.26 -37.08
C ARG A 6 -0.27 -8.46 -35.56
N ARG A 7 0.80 -9.16 -35.15
CA ARG A 7 1.12 -9.36 -33.73
C ARG A 7 1.58 -8.06 -33.07
N TYR A 8 2.43 -7.26 -33.72
CA TYR A 8 2.82 -5.95 -33.20
C TYR A 8 1.64 -4.98 -33.12
N ARG A 9 0.77 -4.90 -34.14
CA ARG A 9 -0.46 -4.09 -34.08
C ARG A 9 -1.37 -4.53 -32.93
N ARG A 10 -1.48 -5.84 -32.65
CA ARG A 10 -2.21 -6.35 -31.48
C ARG A 10 -1.56 -5.92 -30.16
N LEU A 11 -0.25 -5.96 -30.01
CA LEU A 11 0.43 -5.47 -28.80
C LEU A 11 0.27 -3.94 -28.64
N LEU A 12 0.41 -3.17 -29.72
CA LEU A 12 0.22 -1.72 -29.71
C LEU A 12 -1.22 -1.29 -29.39
N SER A 13 -2.21 -2.18 -29.56
CA SER A 13 -3.59 -1.90 -29.12
C SER A 13 -3.73 -1.69 -27.62
N TRP A 14 -2.75 -2.10 -26.81
CA TRP A 14 -2.73 -1.87 -25.37
C TRP A 14 -2.35 -0.43 -25.01
N TYR A 15 -1.74 0.32 -25.94
CA TYR A 15 -1.42 1.73 -25.72
C TYR A 15 -2.70 2.59 -25.72
N PRO A 16 -2.75 3.65 -24.90
CA PRO A 16 -3.83 4.63 -24.93
C PRO A 16 -4.12 5.16 -26.34
N ARG A 17 -5.41 5.33 -26.67
CA ARG A 17 -5.89 5.63 -28.03
C ARG A 17 -5.16 6.80 -28.69
N ASP A 18 -5.10 7.97 -28.04
CA ASP A 18 -4.48 9.15 -28.66
C ASP A 18 -2.94 9.07 -28.76
N HIS A 19 -2.29 8.17 -28.02
CA HIS A 19 -0.86 7.91 -28.23
C HIS A 19 -0.64 7.01 -29.44
N ARG A 20 -1.49 5.98 -29.57
CA ARG A 20 -1.50 5.09 -30.73
C ARG A 20 -1.84 5.84 -32.02
N GLU A 21 -2.78 6.78 -31.99
CA GLU A 21 -3.13 7.61 -33.15
C GLU A 21 -1.98 8.52 -33.59
N ARG A 22 -1.15 9.00 -32.64
CA ARG A 22 -0.02 9.90 -32.95
C ARG A 22 1.28 9.18 -33.30
N HIS A 23 1.61 8.09 -32.61
CA HIS A 23 2.92 7.44 -32.70
C HIS A 23 2.84 5.96 -33.09
N GLY A 24 1.64 5.40 -33.28
CA GLY A 24 1.46 3.96 -33.51
C GLY A 24 2.16 3.45 -34.77
N GLU A 25 2.05 4.19 -35.89
CA GLU A 25 2.71 3.82 -37.14
C GLU A 25 4.24 4.02 -37.06
N GLU A 26 4.73 5.08 -36.41
CA GLU A 26 6.17 5.29 -36.18
C GLU A 26 6.77 4.14 -35.36
N MET A 27 6.12 3.77 -34.26
CA MET A 27 6.52 2.63 -33.42
C MET A 27 6.52 1.33 -34.21
N LEU A 28 5.51 1.11 -35.06
CA LEU A 28 5.42 -0.09 -35.90
C LEU A 28 6.57 -0.15 -36.91
N VAL A 29 6.91 0.95 -37.58
CA VAL A 29 8.04 1.04 -38.51
C VAL A 29 9.36 0.72 -37.79
N VAL A 30 9.58 1.30 -36.61
CA VAL A 30 10.78 1.01 -35.81
C VAL A 30 10.87 -0.48 -35.45
N LEU A 31 9.77 -1.07 -34.97
CA LEU A 31 9.71 -2.50 -34.62
C LEU A 31 9.93 -3.42 -35.84
N MET A 32 9.38 -3.06 -37.00
CA MET A 32 9.55 -3.82 -38.24
C MET A 32 10.97 -3.71 -38.80
N SER A 33 11.61 -2.54 -38.68
CA SER A 33 13.01 -2.36 -39.12
C SER A 33 13.99 -3.20 -38.30
N GLY A 34 13.72 -3.39 -37.00
CA GLY A 34 14.50 -4.28 -36.13
C GLY A 34 14.18 -5.77 -36.27
N ALA A 35 13.10 -6.14 -36.95
CA ALA A 35 12.61 -7.52 -36.99
C ALA A 35 13.47 -8.47 -37.85
N ARG A 36 14.18 -7.98 -38.88
CA ARG A 36 14.81 -8.83 -39.92
C ARG A 36 13.81 -9.89 -40.45
N ASP A 37 14.27 -11.08 -40.86
CA ASP A 37 13.45 -12.17 -41.41
C ASP A 37 12.63 -12.96 -40.36
N ARG A 38 12.38 -12.40 -39.16
CA ARG A 38 11.65 -13.11 -38.09
C ARG A 38 10.15 -13.08 -38.32
N SER A 39 9.50 -14.23 -38.12
CA SER A 39 8.03 -14.35 -38.23
C SER A 39 7.27 -14.09 -36.91
N ARG A 40 7.99 -13.98 -35.78
CA ARG A 40 7.41 -13.75 -34.44
C ARG A 40 8.23 -12.73 -33.62
N PRO A 41 7.57 -11.91 -32.78
CA PRO A 41 8.27 -11.03 -31.84
C PRO A 41 9.03 -11.85 -30.81
N THR A 42 10.15 -11.34 -30.33
CA THR A 42 10.81 -11.95 -29.17
C THR A 42 9.99 -11.72 -27.89
N PRO A 43 10.13 -12.61 -26.90
CA PRO A 43 9.51 -12.41 -25.59
C PRO A 43 9.93 -11.08 -24.94
N ARG A 44 11.18 -10.65 -25.14
CA ARG A 44 11.71 -9.38 -24.63
C ARG A 44 11.02 -8.17 -25.27
N GLU A 45 10.89 -8.15 -26.61
CA GLU A 45 10.17 -7.07 -27.33
C GLU A 45 8.69 -7.01 -26.90
N SER A 46 8.07 -8.17 -26.68
CA SER A 46 6.67 -8.23 -26.22
C SER A 46 6.51 -7.67 -24.81
N LEU A 47 7.40 -8.05 -23.89
CA LEU A 47 7.40 -7.54 -22.52
C LEU A 47 7.70 -6.05 -22.47
N ASP A 48 8.65 -5.56 -23.26
CA ASP A 48 8.98 -4.13 -23.31
C ASP A 48 7.81 -3.28 -23.82
N LEU A 49 7.10 -3.75 -24.86
CA LEU A 49 5.90 -3.07 -25.37
C LEU A 49 4.75 -3.05 -24.36
N VAL A 50 4.48 -4.18 -23.71
CA VAL A 50 3.45 -4.26 -22.66
C VAL A 50 3.82 -3.34 -21.49
N TRP A 51 5.07 -3.35 -21.07
CA TRP A 51 5.57 -2.49 -20.00
C TRP A 51 5.48 -1.01 -20.37
N GLY A 52 5.82 -0.65 -21.60
CA GLY A 52 5.67 0.71 -22.13
C GLY A 52 4.22 1.17 -22.17
N ALA A 53 3.28 0.32 -22.58
CA ALA A 53 1.84 0.61 -22.59
C ALA A 53 1.31 0.84 -21.17
N VAL A 54 1.62 -0.07 -20.26
CA VAL A 54 1.28 0.00 -18.84
C VAL A 54 1.82 1.30 -18.25
N ARG A 55 3.11 1.61 -18.46
CA ARG A 55 3.74 2.85 -18.01
C ARG A 55 3.06 4.10 -18.55
N LEU A 56 2.55 4.09 -19.78
CA LEU A 56 1.88 5.23 -20.38
C LEU A 56 0.46 5.43 -19.81
N HIS A 57 -0.30 4.35 -19.59
CA HIS A 57 -1.57 4.40 -18.87
C HIS A 57 -1.38 4.91 -17.45
N LEU A 58 -0.42 4.35 -16.71
CA LEU A 58 0.04 4.86 -15.41
C LEU A 58 0.34 6.37 -15.48
N ARG A 59 1.11 6.82 -16.47
CA ARG A 59 1.42 8.25 -16.61
C ARG A 59 0.19 9.11 -16.87
N ARG A 60 -0.78 8.63 -17.65
CA ARG A 60 -2.00 9.38 -17.99
C ARG A 60 -2.97 9.48 -16.83
N VAL A 61 -3.21 8.38 -16.12
CA VAL A 61 -3.99 8.39 -14.88
C VAL A 61 -3.36 9.41 -13.91
N VAL A 62 -2.03 9.38 -13.79
CA VAL A 62 -1.27 10.31 -12.94
C VAL A 62 -1.21 11.76 -13.47
N ALA A 63 -1.39 11.99 -14.78
CA ALA A 63 -1.35 13.33 -15.38
C ALA A 63 -2.72 14.00 -15.44
N ALA A 64 -3.80 13.22 -15.50
CA ALA A 64 -5.19 13.70 -15.45
C ALA A 64 -5.57 14.33 -14.10
N ASP A 65 -4.66 14.22 -13.14
CA ASP A 65 -4.91 14.43 -11.73
C ASP A 65 -4.84 15.87 -11.21
N GLY A 66 -4.46 16.84 -12.06
CA GLY A 66 -4.74 18.26 -11.82
C GLY A 66 -4.09 18.87 -10.58
N GLY A 67 -2.78 18.70 -10.39
CA GLY A 67 -2.01 19.56 -9.47
C GLY A 67 -2.02 19.19 -7.99
N VAL A 68 -2.38 17.94 -7.62
CA VAL A 68 -2.21 17.45 -6.24
C VAL A 68 -0.73 17.47 -5.85
N ASP A 69 -0.38 18.23 -4.81
CA ASP A 69 0.97 18.21 -4.25
C ASP A 69 1.21 16.89 -3.50
N PRO A 70 2.16 16.05 -3.93
CA PRO A 70 2.44 14.79 -3.22
C PRO A 70 2.89 15.00 -1.78
N ARG A 71 3.44 16.17 -1.43
CA ARG A 71 3.81 16.50 -0.04
C ARG A 71 2.59 16.57 0.87
N ASP A 72 1.45 17.01 0.37
CA ASP A 72 0.21 17.06 1.14
C ASP A 72 -0.34 15.65 1.37
N VAL A 73 -0.26 14.75 0.38
CA VAL A 73 -0.61 13.33 0.56
C VAL A 73 0.28 12.68 1.62
N LEU A 74 1.60 12.87 1.54
CA LEU A 74 2.52 12.37 2.57
C LEU A 74 2.23 12.98 3.95
N ALA A 75 1.80 14.24 4.03
CA ALA A 75 1.48 14.86 5.32
C ALA A 75 0.26 14.18 5.98
N ILE A 76 -0.76 13.81 5.20
CA ILE A 76 -1.92 13.06 5.69
C ILE A 76 -1.49 11.65 6.13
N VAL A 77 -0.72 10.94 5.30
CA VAL A 77 -0.23 9.58 5.62
C VAL A 77 0.68 9.59 6.86
N ALA A 78 1.57 10.57 6.99
CA ALA A 78 2.44 10.73 8.16
C ALA A 78 1.64 10.97 9.46
N LEU A 79 0.47 11.61 9.36
CA LEU A 79 -0.40 11.87 10.50
C LEU A 79 -1.28 10.65 10.86
N LEU A 80 -1.98 10.09 9.88
CA LEU A 80 -2.99 9.05 10.11
C LEU A 80 -2.43 7.63 10.03
N GLY A 81 -1.32 7.42 9.32
CA GLY A 81 -0.68 6.12 9.14
C GLY A 81 -0.36 5.38 10.43
N PRO A 82 0.32 6.00 11.41
CA PRO A 82 0.63 5.33 12.68
C PRO A 82 -0.63 4.91 13.45
N VAL A 83 -1.70 5.70 13.37
CA VAL A 83 -2.98 5.38 14.03
C VAL A 83 -3.64 4.20 13.31
N ALA A 84 -3.73 4.23 11.98
CA ALA A 84 -4.31 3.15 11.17
C ALA A 84 -3.57 1.81 11.36
N LEU A 85 -2.23 1.86 11.46
CA LEU A 85 -1.38 0.68 11.70
C LEU A 85 -1.68 -0.02 13.02
N LEU A 86 -2.21 0.67 14.03
CA LEU A 86 -2.59 0.03 15.30
C LEU A 86 -3.70 -1.00 15.15
N THR A 87 -4.48 -0.98 14.06
CA THR A 87 -5.46 -2.04 13.81
C THR A 87 -4.79 -3.40 13.57
N GLY A 88 -3.51 -3.45 13.20
CA GLY A 88 -2.77 -4.70 13.10
C GLY A 88 -2.58 -5.42 14.45
N ALA A 89 -2.67 -4.70 15.56
CA ALA A 89 -2.58 -5.28 16.90
C ALA A 89 -3.82 -6.09 17.33
N THR A 90 -4.87 -6.14 16.51
CA THR A 90 -6.16 -6.77 16.85
C THR A 90 -6.01 -8.22 17.30
N ASN A 91 -5.18 -9.01 16.60
CA ASN A 91 -4.96 -10.42 16.95
C ASN A 91 -4.27 -10.55 18.31
N GLY A 92 -3.23 -9.75 18.57
CA GLY A 92 -2.57 -9.75 19.88
C GLY A 92 -3.51 -9.34 21.02
N VAL A 93 -4.39 -8.36 20.78
CA VAL A 93 -5.41 -7.97 21.77
C VAL A 93 -6.43 -9.09 22.00
N HIS A 94 -6.80 -9.83 20.94
CA HIS A 94 -7.67 -11.00 21.06
C HIS A 94 -7.03 -12.08 21.94
N GLU A 95 -5.77 -12.45 21.66
CA GLU A 95 -5.03 -13.43 22.44
C GLU A 95 -4.92 -13.01 23.92
N ILE A 96 -4.53 -11.77 24.19
CA ILE A 96 -4.48 -11.23 25.56
C ILE A 96 -5.86 -11.34 26.23
N GLY A 97 -6.93 -10.96 25.53
CA GLY A 97 -8.30 -11.05 26.03
C GLY A 97 -8.73 -12.48 26.36
N TRP A 98 -8.31 -13.44 25.53
CA TRP A 98 -8.56 -14.86 25.76
C TRP A 98 -7.84 -15.37 27.03
N TRP A 99 -6.57 -15.02 27.23
CA TRP A 99 -5.80 -15.39 28.42
C TRP A 99 -6.29 -14.72 29.70
N VAL A 100 -6.71 -13.46 29.62
CA VAL A 100 -7.37 -12.76 30.74
C VAL A 100 -8.66 -13.49 31.12
N ARG A 101 -9.47 -13.88 30.14
CA ARG A 101 -10.70 -14.65 30.39
C ARG A 101 -10.43 -16.02 31.02
N ALA A 102 -9.29 -16.63 30.72
CA ALA A 102 -8.86 -17.90 31.29
C ALA A 102 -8.18 -17.76 32.66
N ASP A 103 -8.05 -16.54 33.20
CA ASP A 103 -7.30 -16.22 34.44
C ASP A 103 -5.85 -16.77 34.43
N ALA A 104 -5.23 -16.79 33.25
CA ALA A 104 -3.94 -17.42 33.04
C ALA A 104 -2.92 -16.49 32.35
N LEU A 105 -3.16 -15.17 32.37
CA LEU A 105 -2.29 -14.19 31.69
C LEU A 105 -0.81 -14.29 32.09
N ALA A 106 -0.53 -14.62 33.35
CA ALA A 106 0.84 -14.79 33.85
C ALA A 106 1.58 -16.00 33.22
N GLN A 107 0.84 -16.95 32.64
CA GLN A 107 1.36 -18.16 32.01
C GLN A 107 1.45 -18.03 30.49
N MET A 108 1.03 -16.90 29.93
CA MET A 108 1.02 -16.66 28.49
C MET A 108 2.45 -16.73 27.92
N PRO A 109 2.73 -17.59 26.94
CA PRO A 109 4.02 -17.64 26.27
C PRO A 109 4.14 -16.46 25.30
N TRP A 110 4.42 -15.27 25.83
CA TRP A 110 4.41 -13.99 25.11
C TRP A 110 5.16 -14.01 23.77
N LEU A 111 6.34 -14.62 23.74
CA LEU A 111 7.18 -14.66 22.53
C LEU A 111 6.65 -15.61 21.46
N GLU A 112 5.88 -16.63 21.83
CA GLU A 112 5.32 -17.61 20.89
C GLU A 112 3.97 -17.14 20.36
N GLN A 113 3.12 -16.59 21.23
CA GLN A 113 1.76 -16.19 20.87
C GLN A 113 1.65 -14.76 20.36
N PHE A 114 2.51 -13.85 20.82
CA PHE A 114 2.48 -12.46 20.38
C PHE A 114 3.88 -11.94 20.00
N PRO A 115 4.58 -12.59 19.06
CA PRO A 115 5.95 -12.23 18.66
C PRO A 115 6.08 -10.82 18.08
N ASP A 116 5.01 -10.27 17.52
CA ASP A 116 4.90 -8.95 16.91
C ASP A 116 4.48 -7.83 17.88
N ALA A 117 4.27 -8.14 19.18
CA ALA A 117 4.00 -7.12 20.20
C ALA A 117 4.96 -5.91 20.17
N PRO A 118 6.29 -6.10 20.00
CA PRO A 118 7.22 -4.96 19.93
C PRO A 118 6.92 -4.02 18.74
N VAL A 119 6.48 -4.55 17.61
CA VAL A 119 6.14 -3.74 16.41
C VAL A 119 4.97 -2.81 16.71
N TRP A 120 3.92 -3.34 17.35
CA TRP A 120 2.72 -2.56 17.67
C TRP A 120 2.97 -1.53 18.78
N VAL A 121 3.78 -1.88 19.79
CA VAL A 121 4.23 -0.92 20.81
C VAL A 121 4.98 0.24 20.16
N LEU A 122 5.91 -0.05 19.24
CA LEU A 122 6.64 0.99 18.51
C LEU A 122 5.68 1.87 17.69
N TRP A 123 4.70 1.29 16.98
CA TRP A 123 3.70 2.08 16.25
C TRP A 123 2.81 2.93 17.17
N GLY A 124 2.48 2.45 18.38
CA GLY A 124 1.78 3.22 19.41
C GLY A 124 2.60 4.43 19.86
N VAL A 125 3.89 4.23 20.11
CA VAL A 125 4.83 5.32 20.41
C VAL A 125 4.90 6.32 19.25
N VAL A 126 5.03 5.85 18.00
CA VAL A 126 5.03 6.71 16.81
C VAL A 126 3.73 7.53 16.73
N ALA A 127 2.57 6.92 16.95
CA ALA A 127 1.28 7.62 16.93
C ALA A 127 1.24 8.75 17.97
N VAL A 128 1.67 8.48 19.21
CA VAL A 128 1.74 9.51 20.26
C VAL A 128 2.71 10.63 19.88
N LEU A 129 3.91 10.29 19.41
CA LEU A 129 4.93 11.28 19.00
C LEU A 129 4.43 12.17 17.85
N VAL A 130 3.74 11.58 16.87
CA VAL A 130 3.13 12.30 15.74
C VAL A 130 2.04 13.26 16.22
N LEU A 131 1.18 12.83 17.13
CA LEU A 131 0.13 13.69 17.71
C LEU A 131 0.73 14.84 18.51
N ARG A 132 1.87 14.62 19.18
CA ARG A 132 2.67 15.64 19.89
C ARG A 132 3.51 16.54 18.97
N GLY A 133 3.57 16.26 17.66
CA GLY A 133 4.33 17.05 16.69
C GLY A 133 5.84 16.72 16.63
N LEU A 134 6.29 15.65 17.29
CA LEU A 134 7.70 15.24 17.39
C LEU A 134 8.13 14.40 16.17
N ARG A 135 8.05 15.00 14.98
CA ARG A 135 8.22 14.29 13.69
C ARG A 135 9.55 13.52 13.56
N ARG A 136 10.67 14.12 13.94
CA ARG A 136 12.00 13.51 13.73
C ARG A 136 12.15 12.23 14.55
N THR A 137 11.79 12.31 15.83
CA THR A 137 11.76 11.16 16.73
C THR A 137 10.79 10.11 16.23
N ALA A 138 9.56 10.51 15.83
CA ALA A 138 8.58 9.59 15.26
C ALA A 138 9.11 8.85 14.01
N ALA A 139 9.84 9.53 13.13
CA ALA A 139 10.43 8.91 11.94
C ALA A 139 11.47 7.83 12.32
N SER A 140 12.35 8.10 13.29
CA SER A 140 13.31 7.11 13.78
C SER A 140 12.62 5.86 14.33
N PHE A 141 11.62 6.03 15.19
CA PHE A 141 10.85 4.91 15.75
C PHE A 141 10.05 4.16 14.67
N ALA A 142 9.53 4.86 13.66
CA ALA A 142 8.83 4.21 12.53
C ALA A 142 9.78 3.32 11.71
N TRP A 143 11.00 3.79 11.44
CA TRP A 143 12.02 2.96 10.78
C TRP A 143 12.43 1.76 11.63
N SER A 144 12.56 1.94 12.95
CA SER A 144 12.79 0.83 13.87
C SER A 144 11.64 -0.19 13.85
N ALA A 145 10.38 0.27 13.85
CA ALA A 145 9.21 -0.60 13.77
C ALA A 145 9.19 -1.43 12.47
N VAL A 146 9.50 -0.80 11.34
CA VAL A 146 9.62 -1.48 10.03
C VAL A 146 10.77 -2.49 10.05
N ALA A 147 11.94 -2.12 10.58
CA ALA A 147 13.09 -3.02 10.68
C ALA A 147 12.77 -4.25 11.56
N VAL A 148 12.15 -4.05 12.72
CA VAL A 148 11.72 -5.14 13.61
C VAL A 148 10.69 -6.03 12.92
N CYS A 149 9.71 -5.45 12.21
CA CYS A 149 8.72 -6.22 11.45
C CYS A 149 9.37 -7.08 10.35
N VAL A 150 10.36 -6.54 9.62
CA VAL A 150 11.12 -7.30 8.61
C VAL A 150 11.95 -8.41 9.25
N LEU A 151 12.60 -8.15 10.39
CA LEU A 151 13.38 -9.16 11.12
C LEU A 151 12.48 -10.30 11.60
N LEU A 152 11.32 -9.98 12.20
CA LEU A 152 10.36 -10.98 12.64
C LEU A 152 9.88 -11.85 11.46
N ALA A 153 9.49 -11.22 10.34
CA ALA A 153 9.07 -11.94 9.14
C ALA A 153 10.17 -12.84 8.54
N ALA A 154 11.45 -12.46 8.65
CA ALA A 154 12.57 -13.25 8.14
C ALA A 154 12.92 -14.44 9.05
N PHE A 155 12.93 -14.21 10.37
CA PHE A 155 13.52 -15.14 11.35
C PHE A 155 12.49 -16.00 12.11
N VAL A 156 11.21 -15.60 12.19
CA VAL A 156 10.18 -16.37 12.91
C VAL A 156 9.42 -17.28 11.93
N PRO A 157 9.64 -18.61 11.94
CA PRO A 157 9.12 -19.51 10.91
C PRO A 157 7.59 -19.62 10.89
N PHE A 158 6.95 -19.56 12.06
CA PHE A 158 5.48 -19.63 12.19
C PHE A 158 4.80 -18.41 11.57
N GLN A 159 5.44 -17.24 11.55
CA GLN A 159 4.95 -16.05 10.87
C GLN A 159 5.07 -16.10 9.34
N ARG A 160 5.87 -17.03 8.78
CA ARG A 160 5.99 -17.16 7.31
C ARG A 160 4.68 -17.56 6.64
N TRP A 161 3.73 -18.14 7.37
CA TRP A 161 2.44 -18.56 6.83
C TRP A 161 1.52 -17.38 6.51
N TRP A 162 1.88 -16.16 6.96
CA TRP A 162 1.07 -14.95 6.83
C TRP A 162 1.69 -13.90 5.90
N ILE A 163 2.70 -14.28 5.09
CA ILE A 163 3.42 -13.38 4.17
C ILE A 163 2.45 -12.58 3.28
N GLY A 164 1.36 -13.20 2.81
CA GLY A 164 0.35 -12.50 2.03
C GLY A 164 -0.47 -11.47 2.83
N MET A 165 -1.00 -11.85 3.98
CA MET A 165 -1.91 -10.98 4.76
C MET A 165 -1.16 -9.83 5.45
N ASP A 166 0.08 -10.06 5.89
CA ASP A 166 0.88 -9.07 6.61
C ASP A 166 1.63 -8.10 5.69
N SER A 167 1.75 -8.43 4.41
CA SER A 167 2.39 -7.57 3.40
C SER A 167 1.83 -6.14 3.38
N GLY A 168 0.51 -5.99 3.56
CA GLY A 168 -0.13 -4.68 3.55
C GLY A 168 0.22 -3.85 4.78
N TRP A 169 0.37 -4.48 5.96
CA TRP A 169 0.86 -3.79 7.16
C TRP A 169 2.30 -3.33 6.98
N LEU A 170 3.17 -4.19 6.44
CA LEU A 170 4.57 -3.86 6.18
C LEU A 170 4.72 -2.73 5.14
N LEU A 171 3.98 -2.80 4.03
CA LEU A 171 3.98 -1.75 3.00
C LEU A 171 3.44 -0.43 3.56
N THR A 172 2.35 -0.46 4.32
CA THR A 172 1.79 0.74 4.95
C THR A 172 2.76 1.33 5.97
N GLY A 173 3.42 0.49 6.75
CA GLY A 173 4.44 0.90 7.71
C GLY A 173 5.63 1.56 7.03
N LEU A 174 6.15 0.96 5.95
CA LEU A 174 7.23 1.52 5.15
C LEU A 174 6.85 2.87 4.54
N LEU A 175 5.67 2.96 3.93
CA LEU A 175 5.18 4.21 3.34
C LEU A 175 4.92 5.29 4.39
N THR A 176 4.50 4.90 5.60
CA THR A 176 4.34 5.80 6.74
C THR A 176 5.69 6.32 7.25
N ALA A 177 6.71 5.47 7.37
CA ALA A 177 8.07 5.88 7.75
C ALA A 177 8.68 6.83 6.71
N VAL A 178 8.50 6.52 5.43
CA VAL A 178 8.84 7.37 4.27
C VAL A 178 8.12 8.72 4.35
N ALA A 179 6.82 8.72 4.64
CA ALA A 179 6.01 9.92 4.78
C ALA A 179 6.48 10.78 5.96
N LEU A 180 6.78 10.19 7.12
CA LEU A 180 7.31 10.91 8.27
C LEU A 180 8.68 11.54 7.98
N THR A 181 9.49 10.88 7.15
CA THR A 181 10.82 11.36 6.77
C THR A 181 10.73 12.56 5.82
N TRP A 182 9.92 12.48 4.75
CA TRP A 182 9.92 13.46 3.66
C TRP A 182 8.72 14.41 3.59
N SER A 183 7.67 14.20 4.41
CA SER A 183 6.53 15.13 4.46
C SER A 183 6.93 16.49 5.04
N PRO A 184 6.15 17.55 4.80
CA PRO A 184 6.24 18.82 5.54
C PRO A 184 5.93 18.64 7.03
N GLY A 185 5.26 17.54 7.41
CA GLY A 185 5.06 17.09 8.79
C GLY A 185 3.61 17.00 9.24
N PRO A 186 3.36 16.46 10.44
CA PRO A 186 2.01 16.13 10.91
C PRO A 186 1.15 17.36 11.19
N ALA A 187 1.74 18.52 11.45
CA ALA A 187 1.02 19.79 11.55
C ALA A 187 0.31 20.16 10.23
N ARG A 188 0.99 19.96 9.09
CA ARG A 188 0.38 20.15 7.76
C ARG A 188 -0.73 19.13 7.51
N GLY A 189 -0.48 17.86 7.86
CA GLY A 189 -1.52 16.82 7.79
C GLY A 189 -2.76 17.17 8.59
N ARG A 190 -2.58 17.74 9.79
CA ARG A 190 -3.68 18.16 10.68
C ARG A 190 -4.45 19.34 10.10
N ALA A 191 -3.79 20.28 9.43
CA ALA A 191 -4.44 21.37 8.73
C ALA A 191 -5.29 20.88 7.54
N LEU A 192 -4.82 19.85 6.82
CA LEU A 192 -5.53 19.27 5.67
C LEU A 192 -6.73 18.40 6.07
N VAL A 193 -6.56 17.59 7.11
CA VAL A 193 -7.57 16.61 7.58
C VAL A 193 -8.55 17.24 8.58
N GLY A 194 -8.10 18.24 9.33
CA GLY A 194 -8.80 18.77 10.49
C GLY A 194 -8.73 17.84 11.71
N GLY A 195 -9.12 18.35 12.88
CA GLY A 195 -9.17 17.54 14.10
C GLY A 195 -10.18 16.39 14.02
N ARG A 196 -11.29 16.58 13.28
CA ARG A 196 -12.33 15.57 13.09
C ARG A 196 -11.81 14.30 12.44
N GLY A 197 -10.98 14.39 11.40
CA GLY A 197 -10.48 13.19 10.72
C GLY A 197 -9.55 12.35 11.60
N ILE A 198 -8.80 12.96 12.53
CA ILE A 198 -8.00 12.23 13.53
C ILE A 198 -8.92 11.42 14.45
N VAL A 199 -9.98 12.05 14.97
CA VAL A 199 -10.96 11.38 15.85
C VAL A 199 -11.68 10.25 15.09
N VAL A 200 -12.10 10.49 13.85
CA VAL A 200 -12.74 9.46 13.01
C VAL A 200 -11.80 8.28 12.81
N MET A 201 -10.52 8.52 12.50
CA MET A 201 -9.54 7.43 12.36
C MET A 201 -9.35 6.66 13.67
N ALA A 202 -9.18 7.35 14.80
CA ALA A 202 -9.00 6.70 16.10
C ALA A 202 -10.22 5.85 16.48
N VAL A 203 -11.44 6.38 16.31
CA VAL A 203 -12.69 5.63 16.54
C VAL A 203 -12.78 4.44 15.60
N THR A 204 -12.43 4.61 14.31
CA THR A 204 -12.42 3.52 13.33
C THR A 204 -11.52 2.38 13.78
N VAL A 205 -10.29 2.69 14.21
CA VAL A 205 -9.32 1.69 14.67
C VAL A 205 -9.82 0.96 15.91
N VAL A 206 -10.38 1.69 16.88
CA VAL A 206 -10.95 1.09 18.11
C VAL A 206 -12.14 0.18 17.77
N VAL A 207 -13.10 0.66 16.99
CA VAL A 207 -14.29 -0.13 16.63
C VAL A 207 -13.91 -1.34 15.77
N ALA A 208 -13.02 -1.18 14.79
CA ALA A 208 -12.52 -2.30 13.99
C ALA A 208 -11.76 -3.33 14.85
N GLY A 209 -10.97 -2.87 15.83
CA GLY A 209 -10.30 -3.72 16.80
C GLY A 209 -11.30 -4.51 17.66
N VAL A 210 -12.32 -3.84 18.22
CA VAL A 210 -13.37 -4.50 19.01
C VAL A 210 -14.12 -5.54 18.17
N VAL A 211 -14.52 -5.20 16.94
CA VAL A 211 -15.19 -6.14 16.03
C VAL A 211 -14.30 -7.35 15.72
N GLY A 212 -13.00 -7.14 15.47
CA GLY A 212 -12.06 -8.23 15.23
C GLY A 212 -11.79 -9.11 16.45
N VAL A 213 -11.73 -8.52 17.65
CA VAL A 213 -11.54 -9.27 18.90
C VAL A 213 -12.77 -10.11 19.22
N LEU A 214 -13.97 -9.52 19.16
CA LEU A 214 -15.23 -10.20 19.51
C LEU A 214 -15.69 -11.19 18.43
N GLY A 215 -15.40 -10.88 17.18
CA GLY A 215 -15.78 -11.68 16.01
C GLY A 215 -14.66 -12.54 15.45
N HIS A 216 -13.63 -12.83 16.26
CA HIS A 216 -12.51 -13.66 15.83
C HIS A 216 -13.02 -15.02 15.28
N ASN A 217 -12.44 -15.46 14.16
CA ASN A 217 -12.86 -16.64 13.39
C ASN A 217 -14.28 -16.59 12.77
N GLN A 218 -14.99 -15.45 12.82
CA GLN A 218 -16.29 -15.28 12.16
C GLN A 218 -16.11 -14.53 10.82
N PRO A 219 -16.42 -15.13 9.67
CA PRO A 219 -16.20 -14.51 8.36
C PRO A 219 -17.00 -13.20 8.18
N VAL A 220 -18.21 -13.14 8.74
CA VAL A 220 -19.04 -11.93 8.71
C VAL A 220 -18.39 -10.77 9.48
N ALA A 221 -17.76 -11.06 10.62
CA ALA A 221 -17.09 -10.04 11.42
C ALA A 221 -15.82 -9.54 10.74
N GLU A 222 -15.06 -10.41 10.06
CA GLU A 222 -13.90 -10.01 9.26
C GLU A 222 -14.29 -9.09 8.10
N LEU A 223 -15.38 -9.41 7.38
CA LEU A 223 -15.91 -8.54 6.32
C LEU A 223 -16.39 -7.19 6.88
N LEU A 224 -17.07 -7.21 8.02
CA LEU A 224 -17.51 -5.99 8.71
C LEU A 224 -16.31 -5.13 9.15
N ARG A 225 -15.26 -5.75 9.72
CA ARG A 225 -14.02 -5.09 10.10
C ARG A 225 -13.34 -4.42 8.92
N LEU A 226 -13.24 -5.11 7.78
CA LEU A 226 -12.69 -4.53 6.55
C LEU A 226 -13.55 -3.38 6.03
N ALA A 227 -14.87 -3.52 6.02
CA ALA A 227 -15.79 -2.46 5.61
C ALA A 227 -15.67 -1.21 6.51
N LEU A 228 -15.54 -1.39 7.83
CA LEU A 228 -15.29 -0.32 8.79
C LEU A 228 -13.97 0.39 8.53
N LEU A 229 -12.89 -0.36 8.30
CA LEU A 229 -11.58 0.21 7.98
C LEU A 229 -11.60 1.00 6.67
N VAL A 230 -12.25 0.48 5.63
CA VAL A 230 -12.43 1.16 4.34
C VAL A 230 -13.23 2.45 4.50
N GLY A 231 -14.43 2.36 5.08
CA GLY A 231 -15.32 3.51 5.26
C GLY A 231 -14.72 4.58 6.17
N GLY A 232 -14.18 4.16 7.32
CA GLY A 232 -13.58 5.05 8.31
C GLY A 232 -12.31 5.74 7.82
N THR A 233 -11.44 5.03 7.08
CA THR A 233 -10.26 5.64 6.46
C THR A 233 -10.62 6.67 5.38
N LEU A 234 -11.61 6.34 4.53
CA LEU A 234 -12.11 7.28 3.51
C LEU A 234 -12.74 8.52 4.15
N ALA A 235 -13.51 8.34 5.21
CA ALA A 235 -14.10 9.43 5.98
C ALA A 235 -13.03 10.29 6.66
N ALA A 236 -12.05 9.65 7.33
CA ALA A 236 -10.96 10.32 8.01
C ALA A 236 -10.07 11.14 7.06
N CYS A 237 -9.81 10.64 5.85
CA CYS A 237 -9.01 11.37 4.86
C CYS A 237 -9.79 12.46 4.11
N GLY A 238 -11.12 12.51 4.24
CA GLY A 238 -11.99 13.42 3.50
C GLY A 238 -12.25 12.93 2.07
N SER A 239 -13.27 12.10 1.88
CA SER A 239 -13.65 11.48 0.60
C SER A 239 -13.91 12.48 -0.54
N GLY A 240 -14.33 13.70 -0.21
CA GLY A 240 -14.53 14.79 -1.18
C GLY A 240 -13.22 15.39 -1.74
N SER A 241 -12.09 15.21 -1.06
CA SER A 241 -10.79 15.74 -1.48
C SER A 241 -10.03 14.74 -2.36
N ARG A 242 -9.41 15.23 -3.44
CA ARG A 242 -8.49 14.42 -4.27
C ARG A 242 -7.25 13.98 -3.47
N ILE A 243 -6.74 14.86 -2.61
CA ILE A 243 -5.59 14.59 -1.73
C ILE A 243 -5.96 13.49 -0.73
N GLY A 244 -7.14 13.63 -0.12
CA GLY A 244 -7.70 12.68 0.84
C GLY A 244 -7.84 11.28 0.26
N ARG A 245 -8.46 11.15 -0.92
CA ARG A 245 -8.63 9.85 -1.59
C ARG A 245 -7.31 9.13 -1.84
N ARG A 246 -6.23 9.85 -2.19
CA ARG A 246 -4.91 9.23 -2.37
C ARG A 246 -4.25 8.80 -1.08
N ALA A 247 -4.36 9.61 -0.04
CA ALA A 247 -3.89 9.21 1.27
C ALA A 247 -4.62 7.95 1.74
N ALA A 248 -5.95 7.89 1.53
CA ALA A 248 -6.74 6.71 1.82
C ALA A 248 -6.28 5.48 1.04
N LEU A 249 -5.93 5.59 -0.25
CA LEU A 249 -5.41 4.45 -1.03
C LEU A 249 -4.15 3.85 -0.40
N ILE A 250 -3.26 4.68 0.15
CA ILE A 250 -2.06 4.20 0.86
C ILE A 250 -2.43 3.53 2.17
N LEU A 251 -3.34 4.15 2.95
CA LEU A 251 -3.75 3.64 4.26
C LEU A 251 -4.62 2.37 4.17
N LEU A 252 -5.25 2.13 3.02
CA LEU A 252 -6.08 0.95 2.76
C LEU A 252 -5.31 -0.24 2.18
N LEU A 253 -4.00 -0.12 2.01
CA LEU A 253 -3.15 -1.25 1.60
C LEU A 253 -3.38 -2.53 2.42
N PRO A 254 -3.50 -2.52 3.76
CA PRO A 254 -3.75 -3.73 4.55
C PRO A 254 -5.09 -4.39 4.19
N SER A 255 -6.12 -3.58 3.91
CA SER A 255 -7.42 -4.08 3.49
C SER A 255 -7.37 -4.69 2.09
N VAL A 256 -6.63 -4.07 1.17
CA VAL A 256 -6.44 -4.59 -0.20
C VAL A 256 -5.70 -5.93 -0.17
N THR A 257 -4.61 -6.04 0.60
CA THR A 257 -3.86 -7.29 0.71
C THR A 257 -4.66 -8.37 1.43
N ALA A 258 -5.45 -8.01 2.45
CA ALA A 258 -6.35 -8.96 3.10
C ALA A 258 -7.40 -9.53 2.13
N LEU A 259 -8.02 -8.68 1.30
CA LEU A 259 -8.97 -9.13 0.27
C LEU A 259 -8.31 -10.01 -0.80
N LEU A 260 -7.09 -9.66 -1.23
CA LEU A 260 -6.30 -10.51 -2.14
C LEU A 260 -5.97 -11.86 -1.51
N GLY A 261 -5.68 -11.89 -0.19
CA GLY A 261 -5.46 -13.10 0.59
C GLY A 261 -6.67 -14.01 0.61
N LEU A 262 -7.84 -13.45 0.93
CA LEU A 262 -9.11 -14.17 0.92
C LEU A 262 -9.44 -14.72 -0.49
N ALA A 263 -9.23 -13.92 -1.53
CA ALA A 263 -9.46 -14.33 -2.91
C ALA A 263 -8.50 -15.46 -3.35
N GLN A 264 -7.21 -15.34 -3.03
CA GLN A 264 -6.22 -16.38 -3.32
C GLN A 264 -6.59 -17.69 -2.63
N TRP A 265 -6.89 -17.63 -1.33
CA TRP A 265 -7.26 -18.79 -0.53
C TRP A 265 -8.48 -19.51 -1.12
N SER A 266 -9.46 -18.75 -1.60
CA SER A 266 -10.71 -19.29 -2.14
C SER A 266 -10.59 -19.88 -3.55
N VAL A 267 -9.67 -19.37 -4.38
CA VAL A 267 -9.64 -19.69 -5.83
C VAL A 267 -8.42 -20.52 -6.25
N LEU A 268 -7.23 -20.18 -5.75
CA LEU A 268 -5.96 -20.64 -6.34
C LEU A 268 -5.24 -21.68 -5.48
N GLY A 269 -5.68 -21.91 -4.25
CA GLY A 269 -4.96 -22.77 -3.30
C GLY A 269 -3.56 -22.22 -2.99
N ARG A 270 -2.60 -23.12 -2.69
CA ARG A 270 -1.21 -22.73 -2.40
C ARG A 270 -0.47 -22.40 -3.69
N ILE A 271 -0.05 -21.14 -3.84
CA ILE A 271 0.87 -20.70 -4.90
C ILE A 271 2.33 -20.77 -4.43
N PRO A 272 3.32 -20.82 -5.36
CA PRO A 272 4.72 -20.75 -4.99
C PRO A 272 5.06 -19.44 -4.26
N VAL A 273 5.93 -19.50 -3.25
CA VAL A 273 6.32 -18.34 -2.41
C VAL A 273 6.78 -17.14 -3.25
N ALA A 274 7.51 -17.36 -4.33
CA ALA A 274 7.95 -16.26 -5.21
C ALA A 274 6.76 -15.54 -5.89
N ALA A 275 5.73 -16.28 -6.28
CA ALA A 275 4.51 -15.71 -6.85
C ALA A 275 3.70 -14.98 -5.76
N GLU A 276 3.64 -15.52 -4.55
CA GLU A 276 3.02 -14.88 -3.40
C GLU A 276 3.66 -13.51 -3.11
N VAL A 277 4.99 -13.46 -2.99
CA VAL A 277 5.72 -12.20 -2.79
C VAL A 277 5.45 -11.22 -3.93
N ALA A 278 5.49 -11.68 -5.19
CA ALA A 278 5.24 -10.82 -6.34
C ALA A 278 3.80 -10.25 -6.35
N VAL A 279 2.80 -11.05 -5.98
CA VAL A 279 1.40 -10.63 -5.93
C VAL A 279 1.17 -9.67 -4.77
N PHE A 280 1.55 -10.03 -3.55
CA PHE A 280 1.21 -9.26 -2.36
C PHE A 280 2.05 -8.00 -2.16
N TYR A 281 3.30 -7.97 -2.63
CA TYR A 281 4.12 -6.76 -2.57
C TYR A 281 4.09 -5.97 -3.88
N GLY A 282 4.15 -6.66 -5.02
CA GLY A 282 4.23 -6.03 -6.33
C GLY A 282 2.91 -5.40 -6.77
N LEU A 283 1.79 -6.12 -6.66
CA LEU A 283 0.51 -5.64 -7.16
C LEU A 283 0.05 -4.36 -6.42
N PRO A 284 0.06 -4.26 -5.08
CA PRO A 284 -0.37 -3.05 -4.41
C PRO A 284 0.53 -1.85 -4.71
N VAL A 285 1.84 -2.06 -4.85
CA VAL A 285 2.77 -1.00 -5.25
C VAL A 285 2.48 -0.51 -6.67
N VAL A 286 2.23 -1.43 -7.62
CA VAL A 286 1.84 -1.08 -8.99
C VAL A 286 0.52 -0.32 -9.01
N VAL A 287 -0.47 -0.76 -8.23
CA VAL A 287 -1.77 -0.09 -8.08
C VAL A 287 -1.58 1.31 -7.49
N LEU A 288 -0.77 1.48 -6.44
CA LEU A 288 -0.46 2.80 -5.88
C LEU A 288 0.26 3.71 -6.88
N LEU A 289 1.19 3.17 -7.67
CA LEU A 289 1.83 3.92 -8.74
C LEU A 289 0.82 4.33 -9.82
N ALA A 290 -0.11 3.43 -10.17
CA ALA A 290 -1.13 3.64 -11.21
C ALA A 290 -2.13 4.71 -10.79
N LEU A 291 -2.54 4.68 -9.54
CA LEU A 291 -3.49 5.62 -8.96
C LEU A 291 -2.83 6.92 -8.43
N GLY A 292 -1.52 7.10 -8.67
CA GLY A 292 -0.81 8.33 -8.32
C GLY A 292 -0.61 8.57 -6.82
N GLY A 293 -0.58 7.50 -6.01
CA GLY A 293 -0.34 7.57 -4.57
C GLY A 293 1.08 8.01 -4.21
N LEU A 294 2.10 7.69 -5.03
CA LEU A 294 3.50 7.93 -4.68
C LEU A 294 4.06 9.29 -5.17
N PRO A 295 4.82 10.01 -4.32
CA PRO A 295 5.51 11.24 -4.69
C PRO A 295 6.48 11.04 -5.85
N ARG A 296 6.43 11.91 -6.85
CA ARG A 296 7.46 11.96 -7.90
C ARG A 296 8.66 12.77 -7.41
N ARG A 297 9.88 12.36 -7.82
CA ARG A 297 11.10 13.16 -7.71
C ARG A 297 10.80 14.56 -8.25
N ILE A 298 10.91 15.56 -7.39
CA ILE A 298 10.83 16.98 -7.76
C ILE A 298 11.91 17.21 -8.81
N ARG A 299 11.52 17.54 -10.05
CA ARG A 299 12.45 18.13 -11.00
C ARG A 299 12.91 19.42 -10.37
N ARG A 300 14.16 19.50 -9.91
CA ARG A 300 14.79 20.76 -9.52
C ARG A 300 14.60 21.70 -10.71
N ALA A 301 13.73 22.69 -10.55
CA ALA A 301 13.58 23.74 -11.54
C ALA A 301 14.97 24.36 -11.68
N GLY A 302 15.58 24.14 -12.85
CA GLY A 302 16.88 24.73 -13.15
C GLY A 302 16.77 26.22 -12.92
N SER A 303 17.60 26.70 -12.00
CA SER A 303 17.90 28.10 -11.81
C SER A 303 18.25 28.69 -13.17
N ARG A 304 17.28 29.34 -13.82
CA ARG A 304 17.55 30.28 -14.90
C ARG A 304 18.25 31.47 -14.26
N HIS A 305 19.56 31.36 -14.10
CA HIS A 305 20.41 32.53 -13.95
C HIS A 305 20.32 33.30 -15.27
N ARG A 306 19.68 34.47 -15.19
CA ARG A 306 20.05 35.63 -16.00
C ARG A 306 21.21 36.32 -15.31
#